data_AF-A0A843L739-F1
#
_entry.id   AF-A0A843L739-F1
#
_cell.length_a   1.000
_cell.length_b   1.000
_cell.length_c   1.000
_cell.angle_alpha   90.00
_cell.angle_beta   90.00
_cell.angle_gamma   90.00
#
_symmetry.space_group_name_H-M   'P 1'
#
loop_
_entity.id
_entity.type
_entity.pdbx_description
1 polymer ?
#
loop_
_entity_poly.entity_id
_entity_poly.type
_entity_poly.pdbx_seq_one_letter_code
_entity_poly.pdbx_strand_id
1 'polypeptide(L)'
;MEKVKLRLKLLVSYLENGDVKKARENYQQMAEQLGDSEFKKGYAKAINGMVTSIEKNDRDSIITKIISKEVDKRDLKKLLLESTKRVSSHFITEEEKGYETAWIDALNLFVERAGA
;
A
#
# COMPACT_ATOMS: atom_id res chain seq x y z
N MET A 1 -1.09 -14.47 -5.69
CA MET A 1 -1.08 -13.00 -5.47
C MET A 1 -2.04 -12.25 -6.39
N GLU A 2 -2.43 -12.77 -7.57
CA GLU A 2 -3.27 -12.04 -8.53
C GLU A 2 -4.59 -11.48 -7.96
N LYS A 3 -5.37 -12.30 -7.24
CA LYS A 3 -6.61 -11.85 -6.57
C LYS A 3 -6.35 -10.71 -5.57
N VAL A 4 -5.24 -10.78 -4.83
CA VAL A 4 -4.81 -9.75 -3.87
C VAL A 4 -4.48 -8.45 -4.62
N LYS A 5 -3.80 -8.52 -5.77
CA LYS A 5 -3.49 -7.33 -6.59
C LYS A 5 -4.75 -6.66 -7.14
N LEU A 6 -5.76 -7.42 -7.57
CA LEU A 6 -7.06 -6.86 -7.99
C LEU A 6 -7.77 -6.15 -6.84
N ARG A 7 -7.77 -6.77 -5.65
CA ARG A 7 -8.34 -6.13 -4.46
C ARG A 7 -7.54 -4.90 -4.02
N LEU A 8 -6.23 -4.88 -4.20
CA LEU A 8 -5.41 -3.69 -3.93
C LEU A 8 -5.78 -2.53 -4.86
N LYS A 9 -6.01 -2.78 -6.15
CA LYS A 9 -6.51 -1.75 -7.08
C LYS A 9 -7.82 -1.13 -6.60
N LEU A 10 -8.73 -1.96 -6.10
CA LEU A 10 -9.99 -1.53 -5.54
C LEU A 10 -9.82 -0.77 -4.22
N LEU A 11 -8.92 -1.23 -3.35
CA LEU A 11 -8.56 -0.55 -2.10
C LEU A 11 -8.08 0.87 -2.36
N VAL A 12 -7.15 1.06 -3.30
CA VAL A 12 -6.62 2.38 -3.68
C VAL A 12 -7.76 3.29 -4.15
N SER A 13 -8.70 2.80 -4.96
CA SER A 13 -9.86 3.59 -5.37
C SER A 13 -10.76 3.98 -4.19
N TYR A 14 -10.98 3.09 -3.23
CA TYR A 14 -11.75 3.44 -2.03
C TYR A 14 -11.04 4.49 -1.17
N LEU A 15 -9.72 4.39 -1.00
CA LEU A 15 -8.95 5.38 -0.26
C LEU A 15 -9.00 6.76 -0.93
N GLU A 16 -8.81 6.83 -2.25
CA GLU A 16 -8.87 8.10 -3.01
C GLU A 16 -10.25 8.76 -2.96
N ASN A 17 -11.31 7.96 -2.93
CA ASN A 17 -12.69 8.46 -2.85
C ASN A 17 -13.12 8.79 -1.41
N GLY A 18 -12.27 8.57 -0.40
CA GLY A 18 -12.64 8.71 1.01
C GLY A 18 -13.64 7.66 1.50
N ASP A 19 -13.83 6.57 0.75
CA ASP A 19 -14.70 5.43 1.08
C ASP A 19 -14.04 4.52 2.13
N VAL A 20 -13.65 5.08 3.28
CA VAL A 20 -12.79 4.42 4.29
C VAL A 20 -13.40 3.10 4.79
N LYS A 21 -14.73 3.05 4.99
CA LYS A 21 -15.44 1.84 5.39
C LYS A 21 -15.23 0.70 4.38
N LYS A 22 -15.37 0.99 3.08
CA LYS A 22 -15.17 -0.01 2.02
C LYS A 22 -13.69 -0.40 1.90
N ALA A 23 -12.77 0.53 2.12
CA ALA A 23 -11.35 0.24 2.15
C ALA A 23 -11.01 -0.78 3.26
N ARG A 24 -11.59 -0.60 4.45
CA ARG A 24 -11.45 -1.53 5.58
C ARG A 24 -12.04 -2.91 5.30
N GLU A 25 -13.27 -2.97 4.81
CA GLU A 25 -13.94 -4.22 4.42
C GLU A 25 -13.14 -4.97 3.35
N ASN A 26 -12.65 -4.25 2.33
CA ASN A 26 -11.85 -4.85 1.27
C ASN A 26 -10.49 -5.35 1.80
N TYR A 27 -9.84 -4.62 2.71
CA TYR A 27 -8.62 -5.10 3.38
C TYR A 27 -8.87 -6.39 4.18
N GLN A 28 -9.98 -6.49 4.93
CA GLN A 28 -10.30 -7.71 5.68
C GLN A 28 -10.42 -8.92 4.74
N GLN A 29 -11.11 -8.77 3.61
CA GLN A 29 -11.21 -9.81 2.59
C GLN A 29 -9.86 -10.13 1.92
N MET A 30 -8.96 -9.14 1.77
CA MET A 30 -7.60 -9.37 1.30
C MET A 30 -6.78 -10.18 2.32
N ALA A 31 -6.88 -9.84 3.59
CA ALA A 31 -6.16 -10.49 4.68
C ALA A 31 -6.57 -11.96 4.83
N GLU A 32 -7.86 -12.28 4.73
CA GLU A 32 -8.35 -13.67 4.74
C GLU A 32 -7.79 -14.51 3.57
N GLN A 33 -7.51 -13.88 2.44
CA GLN A 33 -6.91 -14.54 1.27
C GLN A 33 -5.39 -14.67 1.36
N LEU A 34 -4.77 -13.86 2.22
CA LEU A 34 -3.34 -13.89 2.49
C LEU A 34 -3.07 -14.93 3.60
N GLY A 35 -2.61 -16.12 3.22
CA GLY A 35 -2.19 -17.13 4.21
C GLY A 35 -0.96 -16.71 5.05
N ASP A 36 -0.46 -17.63 5.87
CA ASP A 36 0.38 -17.29 7.04
C ASP A 36 1.92 -17.22 6.83
N SER A 37 2.41 -17.17 5.59
CA SER A 37 3.86 -16.99 5.37
C SER A 37 4.32 -15.60 5.82
N GLU A 38 5.55 -15.47 6.34
CA GLU A 38 6.13 -14.19 6.79
C GLU A 38 5.98 -13.06 5.76
N PHE A 39 6.26 -13.35 4.49
CA PHE A 39 6.03 -12.41 3.39
C PHE A 39 4.59 -11.87 3.34
N LYS A 40 3.60 -12.75 3.46
CA LYS A 40 2.18 -12.36 3.41
C LYS A 40 1.76 -11.58 4.66
N LYS A 41 2.33 -11.90 5.83
CA LYS A 41 2.14 -11.12 7.06
C LYS A 41 2.63 -9.68 6.88
N GLY A 42 3.84 -9.52 6.36
CA GLY A 42 4.40 -8.19 6.07
C GLY A 42 3.58 -7.40 5.06
N TYR A 43 3.13 -8.07 3.98
CA TYR A 43 2.25 -7.47 2.98
C TYR A 43 0.94 -6.98 3.60
N ALA A 44 0.26 -7.84 4.39
CA ALA A 44 -0.97 -7.49 5.08
C ALA A 44 -0.75 -6.33 6.07
N LYS A 45 0.37 -6.33 6.81
CA LYS A 45 0.74 -5.29 7.77
C LYS A 45 0.89 -3.92 7.10
N ALA A 46 1.53 -3.85 5.93
CA ALA A 46 1.66 -2.60 5.17
C ALA A 46 0.28 -2.06 4.75
N ILE A 47 -0.56 -2.89 4.13
CA ILE A 47 -1.90 -2.48 3.69
C ILE A 47 -2.78 -2.07 4.88
N ASN A 48 -2.72 -2.82 5.99
CA ASN A 48 -3.42 -2.46 7.21
C ASN A 48 -2.98 -1.09 7.74
N GLY A 49 -1.67 -0.83 7.73
CA GLY A 49 -1.09 0.45 8.12
C GLY A 49 -1.61 1.60 7.27
N MET A 50 -1.70 1.40 5.94
CA MET A 50 -2.27 2.38 5.02
C MET A 50 -3.73 2.72 5.38
N VAL A 51 -4.58 1.70 5.49
CA VAL A 51 -6.01 1.88 5.82
C VAL A 51 -6.18 2.54 7.19
N THR A 52 -5.43 2.07 8.18
CA THR A 52 -5.51 2.60 9.55
C THR A 52 -5.08 4.06 9.64
N SER A 53 -4.08 4.46 8.87
CA SER A 53 -3.61 5.84 8.84
C SER A 53 -4.69 6.78 8.29
N ILE A 54 -5.39 6.36 7.23
CA ILE A 54 -6.52 7.10 6.65
C ILE A 54 -7.72 7.13 7.62
N GLU A 55 -8.06 6.01 8.24
CA GLU A 55 -9.14 5.94 9.25
C GLU A 55 -8.93 6.87 10.43
N LYS A 56 -7.69 6.97 10.91
CA LYS A 56 -7.33 7.84 12.02
C LYS A 56 -7.09 9.29 11.60
N ASN A 57 -7.20 9.58 10.29
CA ASN A 57 -6.84 10.87 9.73
C ASN A 57 -5.41 11.30 10.16
N ASP A 58 -4.48 10.34 10.15
CA ASP A 58 -3.08 10.59 10.46
C ASP A 58 -2.44 11.40 9.33
N ARG A 59 -2.43 12.72 9.50
CA ARG A 59 -1.92 13.69 8.53
C ARG A 59 -0.42 13.58 8.30
N ASP A 60 0.33 13.00 9.23
CA ASP A 60 1.78 12.85 9.08
C ASP A 60 2.16 11.62 8.26
N SER A 61 1.26 10.64 8.17
CA SER A 61 1.46 9.43 7.38
C SER A 61 1.61 9.72 5.88
N ILE A 62 2.49 8.96 5.22
CA ILE A 62 2.75 9.15 3.79
C ILE A 62 1.52 8.86 2.93
N ILE A 63 0.70 7.87 3.31
CA ILE A 63 -0.52 7.54 2.55
C ILE A 63 -1.53 8.67 2.60
N THR A 64 -1.73 9.32 3.75
CA THR A 64 -2.65 10.46 3.86
C THR A 64 -2.17 11.61 2.99
N LYS A 65 -0.87 11.90 2.98
CA LYS A 65 -0.28 12.92 2.10
C LYS A 65 -0.45 12.58 0.62
N ILE A 66 -0.29 11.31 0.24
CA ILE A 66 -0.53 10.84 -1.13
C ILE A 66 -1.99 11.05 -1.53
N ILE A 67 -2.94 10.60 -0.70
CA ILE A 67 -4.38 10.71 -0.98
C ILE A 67 -4.84 12.17 -1.02
N SER A 68 -4.30 13.03 -0.15
CA SER A 68 -4.54 14.48 -0.15
C SER A 68 -3.83 15.24 -1.29
N LYS A 69 -3.13 14.54 -2.19
CA LYS A 69 -2.40 15.12 -3.33
C LYS A 69 -1.29 16.10 -2.93
N GLU A 70 -0.75 15.96 -1.73
CA GLU A 70 0.40 16.72 -1.24
C GLU A 70 1.73 16.15 -1.78
N VAL A 71 1.69 14.91 -2.30
CA VAL A 71 2.84 14.24 -2.93
C VAL A 71 2.65 14.24 -4.43
N ASP A 72 3.56 14.90 -5.16
CA ASP A 72 3.52 14.96 -6.62
C ASP A 72 4.01 13.64 -7.27
N LYS A 73 3.83 13.53 -8.59
CA LYS A 73 4.24 12.33 -9.35
C LYS A 73 5.74 12.04 -9.28
N ARG A 74 6.59 13.07 -9.19
CA ARG A 74 8.05 12.89 -9.07
C ARG A 74 8.37 12.29 -7.71
N ASP A 75 7.76 12.80 -6.66
CA ASP A 75 7.98 12.35 -5.30
C ASP A 75 7.40 10.94 -5.06
N LEU A 76 6.25 10.61 -5.68
CA LEU A 76 5.74 9.24 -5.75
C LEU A 76 6.74 8.26 -6.37
N LYS A 77 7.36 8.64 -7.50
CA LYS A 77 8.40 7.82 -8.16
C LYS A 77 9.65 7.67 -7.28
N LYS A 78 10.00 8.70 -6.51
CA LYS A 78 11.11 8.64 -5.55
C LYS A 78 10.82 7.63 -4.43
N LEU A 79 9.62 7.66 -3.85
CA LEU A 79 9.18 6.68 -2.84
C LEU A 79 9.21 5.25 -3.40
N LEU A 80 8.71 5.06 -4.63
CA LEU A 80 8.73 3.77 -5.32
C LEU A 80 10.16 3.23 -5.50
N LEU A 81 11.09 4.10 -5.91
CA LEU A 81 12.50 3.75 -6.05
C LEU A 81 13.12 3.35 -4.70
N GLU A 82 12.82 4.10 -3.63
CA GLU A 82 13.33 3.82 -2.29
C GLU A 82 12.81 2.48 -1.75
N SER A 83 11.52 2.19 -1.89
CA SER A 83 10.97 0.87 -1.54
C SER A 83 11.60 -0.27 -2.34
N THR A 84 11.81 -0.07 -3.64
CA THR A 84 12.47 -1.06 -4.51
C THR A 84 13.91 -1.33 -4.08
N LYS A 85 14.65 -0.29 -3.64
CA LYS A 85 15.99 -0.46 -3.08
C LYS A 85 15.96 -1.24 -1.78
N ARG A 86 15.01 -0.94 -0.87
CA ARG A 86 14.88 -1.67 0.41
C ARG A 86 14.60 -3.15 0.16
N VAL A 87 13.66 -3.49 -0.75
CA VAL A 87 13.32 -4.88 -1.08
C VAL A 87 14.50 -5.68 -1.66
N SER A 88 15.48 -5.00 -2.25
CA SER A 88 16.67 -5.59 -2.86
C SER A 88 17.87 -5.65 -1.90
N SER A 89 17.71 -5.22 -0.65
CA SER A 89 18.77 -5.25 0.37
C SER A 89 19.15 -6.69 0.76
N HIS A 90 20.44 -6.93 1.00
CA HIS A 90 20.96 -8.26 1.34
C HIS A 90 20.47 -8.78 2.71
N PHE A 91 20.05 -7.89 3.60
CA PHE A 91 19.67 -8.22 4.98
C PHE A 91 18.17 -8.10 5.25
N ILE A 92 17.34 -8.02 4.20
CA ILE A 92 15.89 -7.91 4.37
C ILE A 92 15.29 -9.26 4.80
N THR A 93 14.45 -9.25 5.82
CA THR A 93 13.66 -10.42 6.22
C THR A 93 12.50 -10.67 5.24
N GLU A 94 11.93 -11.88 5.23
CA GLU A 94 10.77 -12.16 4.37
C GLU A 94 9.55 -11.31 4.73
N GLU A 95 9.32 -11.01 6.02
CA GLU A 95 8.26 -10.08 6.44
C GLU A 95 8.49 -8.67 5.87
N GLU A 96 9.68 -8.10 6.07
CA GLU A 96 10.02 -6.78 5.54
C GLU A 96 9.91 -6.72 4.01
N LYS A 97 10.32 -7.80 3.33
CA LYS A 97 10.20 -7.93 1.88
C LYS A 97 8.74 -7.88 1.43
N GLY A 98 7.86 -8.57 2.15
CA GLY A 98 6.42 -8.51 1.96
C GLY A 98 5.86 -7.10 2.16
N TYR A 99 6.30 -6.44 3.24
CA TYR A 99 5.91 -5.07 3.58
C TYR A 99 6.29 -4.07 2.48
N GLU A 100 7.54 -4.09 2.01
CA GLU A 100 7.99 -3.20 0.93
C GLU A 100 7.32 -3.55 -0.40
N THR A 101 7.06 -4.82 -0.68
CA THR A 101 6.34 -5.22 -1.90
C THR A 101 4.92 -4.66 -1.95
N ALA A 102 4.21 -4.62 -0.82
CA ALA A 102 2.89 -4.00 -0.74
C ALA A 102 2.94 -2.49 -1.04
N TRP A 103 3.96 -1.79 -0.51
CA TRP A 103 4.20 -0.38 -0.84
C TRP A 103 4.52 -0.19 -2.32
N ILE A 104 5.37 -1.02 -2.91
CA ILE A 104 5.71 -0.97 -4.34
C ILE A 104 4.44 -1.16 -5.19
N ASP A 105 3.65 -2.19 -4.91
CA ASP A 105 2.40 -2.44 -5.65
C ASP A 105 1.43 -1.25 -5.53
N ALA A 106 1.27 -0.67 -4.34
CA ALA A 106 0.39 0.49 -4.13
C ALA A 106 0.92 1.77 -4.81
N LEU A 107 2.21 2.06 -4.67
CA LEU A 107 2.87 3.24 -5.27
C LEU A 107 2.82 3.20 -6.80
N ASN A 108 2.95 2.03 -7.42
CA ASN A 108 2.77 1.89 -8.86
C ASN A 108 1.37 2.35 -9.29
N LEU A 109 0.32 1.95 -8.56
CA LEU A 109 -1.06 2.38 -8.85
C LEU A 109 -1.23 3.90 -8.71
N PHE A 110 -0.64 4.50 -7.67
CA PHE A 110 -0.68 5.96 -7.51
C PHE A 110 0.09 6.69 -8.61
N VAL A 111 1.26 6.18 -9.04
CA VAL A 111 2.05 6.76 -10.14
C VAL A 111 1.30 6.68 -11.48
N GLU A 112 0.63 5.55 -11.74
CA GLU A 112 -0.22 5.35 -12.93
C GLU A 112 -1.36 6.38 -12.95
N ARG A 113 -2.08 6.54 -11.83
CA ARG A 113 -3.22 7.45 -11.71
C ARG A 113 -2.82 8.93 -11.72
N ALA A 114 -1.65 9.29 -11.19
CA ALA A 114 -1.15 10.67 -11.21
C ALA A 114 -0.79 11.19 -12.63
N GLY A 115 -0.92 10.37 -13.68
CA GLY A 115 -0.76 10.79 -15.08
C GLY A 115 -1.96 10.53 -15.98
N ALA A 116 -3.08 10.05 -15.43
CA ALA A 116 -4.35 9.88 -16.13
C ALA A 116 -5.24 11.11 -15.93
#